data_AF-A0A376MV37-F1
#
_entry.id   AF-A0A376MV37-F1
#
_cell.length_a   1.000
_cell.length_b   1.000
_cell.length_c   1.000
_cell.angle_alpha   90.00
_cell.angle_beta   90.00
_cell.angle_gamma   90.00
#
_symmetry.space_group_name_H-M   'P 1'
#
loop_
_entity.id
_entity.type
_entity.pdbx_description
1 polymer ?
#
loop_
_entity_poly.entity_id
_entity_poly.type
_entity_poly.pdbx_seq_one_letter_code
_entity_poly.pdbx_strand_id
1 'polypeptide(L)' 'MNALLLLAALSSQITFNTTQQGDMYTIIPEVTLTQSCLCRVQILSLREGSSGKVRRSKKRPSHCLLINPLL' A
#
# COMPACT_ATOMS: atom_id res chain seq x y z
N MET A 1 -19.13 22.83 -13.91
CA MET A 1 -19.04 21.60 -13.08
C MET A 1 -17.62 21.05 -13.15
N ASN A 2 -16.94 21.08 -12.01
CA ASN A 2 -15.65 20.49 -11.58
C ASN A 2 -14.66 19.91 -12.62
N ALA A 3 -13.66 20.72 -12.98
CA ALA A 3 -12.37 20.27 -13.54
C ALA A 3 -11.37 19.76 -12.47
N LEU A 4 -11.82 19.51 -11.23
CA LEU A 4 -10.94 19.30 -10.06
C LEU A 4 -10.67 17.84 -9.68
N LEU A 5 -11.05 16.85 -10.48
CA LEU A 5 -11.00 15.44 -10.06
C LEU A 5 -9.84 14.59 -10.63
N LEU A 6 -8.84 15.17 -11.30
CA LEU A 6 -7.78 14.38 -11.98
C LEU A 6 -6.35 14.61 -11.47
N LEU A 7 -6.17 15.20 -10.29
CA LEU A 7 -4.82 15.45 -9.74
C LEU A 7 -4.23 14.28 -8.93
N ALA A 8 -5.03 13.29 -8.52
CA ALA A 8 -4.54 12.18 -7.70
C ALA A 8 -3.59 11.24 -8.46
N ALA A 9 -3.75 11.11 -9.78
CA ALA A 9 -2.93 10.24 -10.63
C ALA A 9 -1.47 10.71 -10.79
N LEU A 10 -1.17 11.97 -10.47
CA LEU A 10 0.20 12.53 -10.53
C LEU A 10 0.95 12.43 -9.20
N SER A 11 0.37 11.78 -8.19
CA SER A 11 1.01 11.59 -6.89
C SER A 11 1.42 10.13 -6.68
N SER A 12 2.56 9.92 -6.03
CA SER A 12 2.91 8.57 -5.56
C SER A 12 1.90 8.16 -4.48
N GLN A 13 1.37 6.95 -4.58
CA GLN A 13 0.24 6.48 -3.78
C GLN A 13 0.52 5.09 -3.19
N ILE A 14 -0.11 4.82 -2.04
CA ILE A 14 -0.13 3.50 -1.41
C ILE A 14 -1.60 3.09 -1.32
N THR A 15 -1.93 1.96 -1.90
CA THR A 15 -3.28 1.37 -1.87
C THR A 15 -3.22 0.02 -1.16
N PHE A 16 -4.38 -0.45 -0.71
CA PHE A 16 -4.51 -1.75 -0.05
C PHE A 16 -5.58 -2.54 -0.78
N ASN A 17 -5.17 -3.59 -1.47
CA ASN A 17 -6.10 -4.57 -2.01
C ASN A 17 -6.47 -5.52 -0.86
N THR A 18 -7.76 -5.62 -0.57
CA THR A 18 -8.27 -6.42 0.54
C THR A 18 -9.29 -7.42 0.04
N THR A 19 -9.08 -8.69 0.41
CA THR A 19 -10.09 -9.73 0.23
C THR A 19 -10.50 -10.26 1.59
N GLN A 20 -11.77 -10.63 1.70
CA GLN A 20 -12.34 -11.19 2.91
C GLN A 20 -13.03 -12.52 2.59
N GLN A 21 -12.70 -13.55 3.36
CA GLN A 21 -13.37 -14.84 3.32
C GLN A 21 -13.77 -15.22 4.75
N GLY A 22 -15.05 -15.04 5.09
CA GLY A 22 -15.51 -15.14 6.48
C GLY A 22 -14.79 -14.12 7.37
N ASP A 23 -14.14 -14.59 8.43
CA ASP A 23 -13.38 -13.74 9.36
C ASP A 23 -11.91 -13.54 8.96
N MET A 24 -11.49 -14.12 7.83
CA MET A 24 -10.12 -14.03 7.35
C MET A 24 -9.97 -12.89 6.35
N TYR A 25 -9.08 -11.95 6.66
CA TYR A 25 -8.69 -10.86 5.77
C TYR A 25 -7.31 -11.12 5.17
N THR A 26 -7.20 -11.00 3.85
CA THR A 26 -5.92 -10.90 3.15
C THR A 26 -5.73 -9.46 2.71
N ILE A 27 -4.65 -8.82 3.15
CA ILE A 27 -4.34 -7.41 2.87
C ILE A 27 -3.04 -7.36 2.09
N ILE A 28 -3.10 -6.88 0.85
CA ILE A 28 -1.96 -6.73 -0.05
C ILE A 28 -1.71 -5.23 -0.25
N PRO A 29 -0.67 -4.65 0.37
CA PRO A 29 -0.29 -3.27 0.13
C PRO A 29 0.39 -3.13 -1.23
N GLU A 30 -0.06 -2.18 -2.03
CA GLU A 30 0.48 -1.82 -3.33
C GLU A 30 1.01 -0.39 -3.30
N VAL A 31 2.17 -0.17 -3.94
CA VAL A 31 2.82 1.15 -4.00
C VAL A 31 2.97 1.53 -5.46
N THR A 32 2.38 2.66 -5.85
CA THR A 32 2.56 3.25 -7.18
C THR A 32 3.41 4.50 -7.01
N LEU A 33 4.52 4.57 -7.75
CA LEU A 33 5.42 5.72 -7.72
C LEU A 33 5.38 6.46 -9.05
N THR A 34 5.49 7.78 -8.98
CA THR A 34 5.59 8.67 -10.15
C THR A 34 7.02 8.88 -10.62
N GLN A 35 8.00 8.36 -9.87
CA GLN A 35 9.41 8.28 -10.25
C GLN A 35 10.03 7.02 -9.63
N SER A 36 10.94 6.37 -10.36
CA SER A 36 11.71 5.23 -9.84
C SER A 36 12.63 5.67 -8.69
N CYS A 37 12.82 4.80 -7.69
CA CYS A 37 13.68 5.08 -6.53
C CYS A 37 14.32 3.83 -5.93
N LEU A 38 15.45 4.01 -5.24
CA LEU A 38 15.87 3.12 -4.17
C LEU A 38 15.15 3.52 -2.89
N CYS A 39 14.08 2.80 -2.56
CA CYS A 39 13.19 3.15 -1.46
C CYS A 39 13.30 2.15 -0.31
N ARG A 40 12.98 2.62 0.90
CA ARG A 40 12.93 1.79 2.11
C ARG A 40 11.48 1.57 2.47
N VAL A 41 11.00 0.35 2.25
CA VAL A 41 9.61 -0.03 2.55
C VAL A 41 9.54 -0.57 3.97
N GLN A 42 8.61 -0.03 4.77
CA GLN A 42 8.32 -0.50 6.11
C GLN A 42 6.82 -0.75 6.27
N ILE A 43 6.45 -1.98 6.61
CA ILE A 43 5.08 -2.41 6.86
C ILE A 43 4.97 -2.72 8.35
N LEU A 44 4.06 -2.02 9.04
CA LEU A 44 3.68 -2.29 10.41
C LEU A 44 2.24 -2.78 10.43
N SER A 45 1.99 -3.94 11.05
CA SER A 45 0.63 -4.43 11.31
C SER A 45 0.43 -4.64 12.80
N LEU A 46 -0.76 -4.27 13.26
CA LEU A 46 -1.22 -4.47 14.62
C LEU A 46 -2.62 -5.04 14.57
N ARG A 47 -2.82 -6.17 15.25
CA ARG A 47 -4.13 -6.76 15.49
C ARG A 47 -4.33 -6.88 16.98
N GLU A 48 -5.47 -6.42 17.47
CA GLU A 48 -5.87 -6.51 18.87
C GLU A 48 -7.26 -7.16 18.93
N GLY A 49 -7.43 -8.15 19.80
CA GLY A 49 -8.69 -8.85 19.98
C GLY A 49 -8.75 -9.53 21.34
N SER A 50 -9.83 -10.25 21.60
CA SER A 50 -10.06 -10.94 22.89
C SER A 50 -8.94 -11.91 23.27
N SER A 51 -8.33 -12.59 22.29
CA SER A 51 -7.19 -13.49 22.50
C SER A 51 -5.83 -12.79 22.59
N GLY A 52 -5.81 -11.46 22.65
CA GLY A 52 -4.61 -10.65 22.83
C GLY A 52 -4.19 -9.84 21.60
N LYS A 53 -2.91 -9.45 21.59
CA LYS A 53 -2.35 -8.47 20.67
C LYS A 53 -1.20 -9.05 19.86
N VAL A 54 -1.27 -8.92 18.55
CA VAL A 54 -0.21 -9.32 17.61
C VAL A 54 0.32 -8.09 16.91
N ARG A 55 1.64 -7.88 16.97
CA ARG A 55 2.33 -6.81 16.24
C ARG A 55 3.41 -7.42 15.35
N ARG A 56 3.42 -7.05 14.07
CA ARG A 56 4.49 -7.42 13.12
C ARG A 56 5.04 -6.16 12.48
N SER A 57 6.36 -6.09 12.34
CA SER A 57 7.04 -5.05 11.59
C SER A 57 7.98 -5.72 10.59
N LYS A 58 7.91 -5.30 9.33
CA LYS A 58 8.85 -5.71 8.30
C LYS A 58 9.39 -4.50 7.60
N LYS A 59 10.72 -4.42 7.51
CA LYS A 59 11.44 -3.34 6.85
C LYS A 59 12.41 -3.92 5.84
N ARG A 60 12.39 -3.45 4.60
CA ARG A 60 13.31 -3.89 3.55
C ARG A 60 13.68 -2.73 2.62
N PRO A 61 14.97 -2.57 2.25
CA PRO A 61 15.31 -1.79 1.07
C PRO A 61 14.72 -2.49 -0.16
N SER A 62 14.12 -1.72 -1.06
CA SER A 62 13.49 -2.22 -2.28
C SER A 62 13.79 -1.25 -3.42
N HIS A 63 14.08 -1.79 -4.59
CA HIS A 63 14.13 -1.00 -5.81
C HIS A 63 12.70 -0.88 -6.34
N CYS A 64 12.13 0.32 -6.26
CA CYS A 64 10.76 0.56 -6.70
C CYS A 64 10.81 1.23 -8.07
N LEU A 65 10.17 0.59 -9.05
CA LEU A 65 10.12 1.09 -10.42
C LEU A 65 8.81 1.84 -10.65
N LEU A 66 8.87 2.86 -11.50
CA LEU A 66 7.68 3.49 -12.04
C LEU A 66 6.84 2.44 -12.78
N ILE A 67 5.59 2.26 -12.33
CA ILE A 67 4.58 1.55 -13.12
C ILE A 67 3.90 2.63 -13.97
N ASN A 68 4.14 2.62 -15.27
CA ASN A 68 3.54 3.61 -16.18
C ASN A 68 2.03 3.39 -16.22
N PRO A 69 1.18 4.35 -15.80
CA PRO A 69 -0.27 4.16 -15.75
C PRO A 69 -0.95 4.24 -17.13
N LEU A 70 -0.20 4.42 -18.22
CA LEU A 70 -0.68 4.56 -19.60
C LEU A 70 -0.35 3.34 -20.51
N LEU A 71 0.02 2.21 -19.92
CA LEU A 71 0.26 0.93 -20.61
C LEU A 71 -0.70 -0.15 -20.11
#